data_AF-A0A7W4ZNB0-F1
#
_entry.id   AF-A0A7W4ZNB0-F1
#
_cell.length_a   1.000
_cell.length_b   1.000
_cell.length_c   1.000
_cell.angle_alpha   90.00
_cell.angle_beta   90.00
_cell.angle_gamma   90.00
#
_symmetry.space_group_name_H-M   'P 1'
#
loop_
_entity.id
_entity.type
_entity.pdbx_description
1 polymer ?
#
loop_
_entity_poly.entity_id
_entity_poly.type
_entity_poly.pdbx_seq_one_letter_code
_entity_poly.pdbx_strand_id
1 'polypeptide(L)' 'MEAQPYAAAHELAGLLVTHAVGRILDRSAAVELTLPPDQLPWRAGPVVRGLRLLPVRYRD' A
#
# COMPACT_ATOMS: atom_id res chain seq x y z
N MET A 1 -17.10 8.62 -25.08
CA MET A 1 -16.21 8.58 -23.91
C MET A 1 -16.99 7.89 -22.81
N GLU A 2 -16.78 6.59 -22.63
CA GLU A 2 -17.44 5.85 -21.56
C GLU A 2 -16.86 6.35 -20.23
N ALA A 3 -17.70 6.93 -19.37
CA ALA A 3 -17.26 7.35 -18.05
C ALA A 3 -16.91 6.09 -17.26
N GLN A 4 -15.63 5.93 -16.90
CA GLN A 4 -15.20 4.81 -16.05
C GLN A 4 -16.03 4.85 -14.76
N PRO A 5 -16.80 3.80 -14.45
CA PRO A 5 -17.46 3.70 -13.16
C PRO A 5 -16.39 3.92 -12.08
N TYR A 6 -16.69 4.80 -11.11
CA TYR A 6 -15.81 5.13 -9.99
C TYR A 6 -14.57 5.99 -10.29
N ALA A 7 -14.53 6.74 -11.41
CA ALA A 7 -13.40 7.63 -11.73
C ALA A 7 -12.98 8.57 -10.57
N ALA A 8 -13.94 9.24 -9.93
CA ALA A 8 -13.67 10.13 -8.79
C ALA A 8 -13.11 9.37 -7.57
N ALA A 9 -13.60 8.14 -7.31
CA ALA A 9 -13.10 7.33 -6.21
C ALA A 9 -11.67 6.82 -6.49
N HIS A 10 -11.36 6.51 -7.76
CA HIS A 10 -10.03 6.12 -8.19
C HIS A 10 -9.03 7.27 -8.03
N GLU A 11 -9.40 8.49 -8.45
CA GLU A 11 -8.58 9.68 -8.29
C GLU A 11 -8.28 9.96 -6.81
N LEU A 12 -9.32 9.91 -5.96
CA LEU A 12 -9.15 10.09 -4.51
C LEU A 12 -8.25 9.02 -3.90
N ALA A 13 -8.40 7.75 -4.30
CA ALA A 13 -7.53 6.67 -3.83
C ALA A 13 -6.08 6.91 -4.23
N GLY A 14 -5.82 7.41 -5.44
CA GLY A 14 -4.49 7.81 -5.90
C GLY A 14 -3.89 8.89 -5.00
N LEU A 15 -4.63 9.97 -4.72
CA LEU A 15 -4.17 11.05 -3.84
C LEU A 15 -3.83 10.56 -2.43
N LEU A 16 -4.69 9.70 -1.86
CA LEU A 16 -4.47 9.10 -0.54
C LEU A 16 -3.18 8.27 -0.51
N VAL A 17 -2.96 7.41 -1.51
CA VAL A 17 -1.77 6.56 -1.59
C VAL A 17 -0.51 7.41 -1.78
N THR A 18 -0.53 8.38 -2.69
CA THR A 18 0.60 9.29 -2.92
C THR A 18 0.99 10.02 -1.63
N HIS A 19 0.01 10.57 -0.91
CA HIS A 19 0.30 11.31 0.31
C HIS A 19 0.81 10.40 1.45
N ALA A 20 0.19 9.23 1.63
CA ALA A 20 0.58 8.28 2.67
C ALA A 20 1.98 7.71 2.43
N VAL A 21 2.29 7.28 1.21
CA VAL A 21 3.61 6.73 0.85
C VAL A 21 4.68 7.81 0.93
N GLY A 22 4.40 9.01 0.41
CA GLY A 22 5.34 10.14 0.52
C GLY A 22 5.73 10.41 1.97
N ARG A 23 4.75 10.52 2.87
CA ARG A 23 5.00 10.75 4.29
C ARG A 23 5.85 9.65 4.94
N ILE A 24 5.67 8.39 4.55
CA ILE A 24 6.46 7.26 5.07
C ILE A 24 7.91 7.38 4.63
N LEU A 25 8.15 7.66 3.34
CA LEU A 25 9.49 7.78 2.78
C LEU A 25 10.22 9.04 3.26
N ASP A 26 9.50 10.14 3.48
CA ASP A 26 10.07 11.38 4.03
C ASP A 26 10.52 11.21 5.50
N ARG A 27 9.84 10.36 6.27
CA ARG A 27 10.10 10.14 7.70
C ARG A 27 11.23 9.14 7.94
N SER A 28 11.46 8.21 7.02
CA SER A 28 12.36 7.08 7.23
C SER A 28 13.26 6.86 6.03
N ALA A 29 14.58 6.91 6.24
CA ALA A 29 15.57 6.80 5.18
C ALA A 29 15.52 5.45 4.45
N ALA A 30 15.06 4.38 5.14
CA ALA A 30 14.76 3.10 4.49
C ALA A 30 13.63 2.34 5.22
N VAL A 31 12.82 1.63 4.44
CA VAL A 31 11.79 0.70 4.91
C VAL A 31 12.09 -0.68 4.36
N GLU A 32 12.22 -1.67 5.23
CA GLU A 32 12.55 -3.04 4.84
C GLU A 32 11.57 -4.04 5.42
N LEU A 33 11.29 -5.09 4.64
CA LEU A 33 10.50 -6.20 5.12
C LEU A 33 11.27 -6.97 6.19
N THR A 34 10.61 -7.29 7.30
CA THR A 34 11.19 -8.15 8.34
C THR A 34 10.93 -9.64 8.08
N LEU A 35 10.19 -9.96 7.02
CA LEU A 35 9.91 -11.32 6.56
C LEU A 35 10.27 -11.46 5.07
N PRO A 36 10.65 -12.66 4.61
CA PRO A 36 10.72 -12.99 3.19
C PRO A 36 9.39 -12.71 2.47
N PRO A 37 9.41 -12.26 1.19
CA PRO A 37 8.20 -11.89 0.45
C PRO A 37 7.15 -13.00 0.31
N ASP A 38 7.59 -14.26 0.23
CA ASP A 38 6.76 -15.46 0.14
C ASP A 38 6.08 -15.81 1.47
N GLN A 39 6.57 -15.28 2.59
CA GLN A 39 6.03 -15.51 3.94
C GLN A 39 5.10 -14.38 4.41
N LEU A 40 4.83 -13.39 3.56
CA LEU A 40 3.99 -12.27 3.93
C LEU A 40 2.55 -12.72 4.23
N PRO A 41 1.90 -12.16 5.27
CA PRO A 41 0.59 -12.63 5.70
C PRO A 41 -0.51 -12.05 4.81
N TRP A 42 -0.72 -12.64 3.64
CA TRP A 42 -1.77 -12.25 2.71
C TRP A 42 -3.18 -12.51 3.28
N ARG A 43 -4.13 -11.64 2.94
CA ARG A 43 -5.56 -11.88 3.18
C ARG A 43 -6.06 -12.95 2.21
N ALA A 44 -6.82 -13.92 2.72
CA ALA A 44 -7.45 -14.97 1.92
C ALA A 44 -8.80 -14.52 1.30
N GLY A 45 -8.86 -13.31 0.74
CA GLY A 45 -10.10 -12.73 0.19
C GLY A 45 -10.18 -12.79 -1.35
N PRO A 46 -11.37 -13.02 -1.94
CA PRO A 46 -11.49 -13.21 -3.40
C PRO A 46 -11.50 -11.89 -4.21
N VAL A 47 -11.78 -10.75 -3.57
CA VAL A 47 -12.01 -9.47 -4.28
C VAL A 47 -10.78 -8.55 -4.23
N VAL A 48 -10.15 -8.43 -3.07
CA VAL A 48 -8.98 -7.54 -2.87
C VAL A 48 -7.82 -8.35 -2.33
N ARG A 49 -6.74 -8.41 -3.10
CA ARG A 49 -5.45 -8.90 -2.61
C ARG A 49 -4.77 -7.80 -1.81
N GLY A 50 -4.43 -8.12 -0.57
CA GLY A 50 -3.71 -7.22 0.31
C GLY A 50 -3.15 -7.97 1.50
N LEU A 51 -2.14 -7.39 2.14
CA LEU A 51 -1.56 -7.94 3.35
C LEU A 51 -2.48 -7.70 4.55
N ARG A 52 -2.52 -8.65 5.47
CA ARG A 52 -3.16 -8.48 6.79
C ARG A 52 -2.37 -7.51 7.65
N LEU A 53 -1.05 -7.59 7.57
CA LEU A 53 -0.10 -6.65 8.17
C LEU A 53 1.11 -6.56 7.24
N LEU A 54 1.74 -5.39 7.19
CA LEU A 54 2.99 -5.19 6.44
C LEU A 54 4.15 -5.21 7.46
N PRO A 55 4.92 -6.31 7.57
CA PRO A 55 5.97 -6.45 8.56
C PRO A 55 7.21 -5.67 8.09
N VAL A 56 7.42 -4.48 8.66
CA VAL A 56 8.53 -3.60 8.26
C VAL A 56 9.38 -3.15 9.43
N ARG A 57 10.67 -2.92 9.15
CA ARG A 57 11.61 -2.22 10.00
C ARG A 57 11.98 -0.91 9.31
N TYR A 58 11.90 0.18 10.07
CA TYR A 58 12.42 1.48 9.66
C TYR A 58 13.91 1.55 10.03
N ARG A 59 14.73 2.08 9.12
CA ARG A 59 16.10 2.50 9.44
C ARG A 59 16.10 4.01 9.58
N ASP A 60 16.67 4.47 10.70
CA ASP A 60 16.99 5.88 10.95
C ASP A 60 18.32 6.26 10.28
#